data_AF-A0A540L3R5-F1
#
_entry.id   AF-A0A540L3R5-F1
#
_cell.length_a   1.000
_cell.length_b   1.000
_cell.length_c   1.000
_cell.angle_alpha   90.00
_cell.angle_beta   90.00
_cell.angle_gamma   90.00
#
_symmetry.space_group_name_H-M   'P 1'
#
loop_
_entity.id
_entity.type
_entity.pdbx_description
1 polymer ?
#
loop_
_entity_poly.entity_id
_entity_poly.type
_entity_poly.pdbx_seq_one_letter_code
_entity_poly.pdbx_strand_id
1 'polypeptide(L)'
;MTGFGTVFMMDDPLTISPESSSKLVGKAQGIYASASQSELGLLMALNFVFVEGKYNGSTLSVLGRNTVFSAMREMPIVGRSGLFRFARGYAHASTHQFDIKTGDAVVEYNVYVFHY
;
A
#
# COMPACT_ATOMS: atom_id res chain seq x y z
N MET A 1 -20.29 9.01 7.77
CA MET A 1 -20.59 7.61 7.37
C MET A 1 -19.27 6.97 6.96
N THR A 2 -18.93 5.79 7.48
CA THR A 2 -17.60 5.17 7.25
C THR A 2 -17.48 4.43 5.91
N GLY A 3 -18.60 4.25 5.19
CA GLY A 3 -18.64 3.45 3.97
C GLY A 3 -18.44 1.95 4.23
N PHE A 4 -18.74 1.46 5.44
CA PHE A 4 -18.54 0.06 5.82
C PHE A 4 -19.08 -0.92 4.78
N GLY A 5 -18.26 -1.89 4.39
CA GLY A 5 -18.58 -2.90 3.39
C GLY A 5 -18.28 -2.49 1.95
N THR A 6 -17.95 -1.22 1.67
CA THR A 6 -17.49 -0.80 0.34
C THR A 6 -16.12 -1.40 0.03
N VAL A 7 -15.97 -1.95 -1.16
CA VAL A 7 -14.73 -2.56 -1.67
C VAL A 7 -14.29 -1.84 -2.94
N PHE A 8 -13.00 -1.57 -3.04
CA PHE A 8 -12.37 -0.95 -4.19
C PHE A 8 -11.27 -1.86 -4.74
N MET A 9 -11.17 -1.93 -6.07
CA MET A 9 -10.06 -2.55 -6.78
C MET A 9 -9.03 -1.46 -7.09
N MET A 10 -7.75 -1.77 -6.90
CA MET A 10 -6.64 -0.83 -7.08
C MET A 10 -5.61 -1.37 -8.08
N ASP A 11 -5.11 -0.46 -8.93
CA ASP A 11 -3.97 -0.64 -9.85
C ASP A 11 -3.14 0.65 -9.85
N ASP A 12 -2.66 1.03 -8.66
CA ASP A 12 -2.15 2.36 -8.39
C ASP A 12 -0.65 2.45 -8.66
N PRO A 13 -0.14 3.54 -9.23
CA PRO A 13 1.29 3.71 -9.49
C PRO A 13 2.09 3.86 -8.18
N LEU A 14 3.24 3.20 -8.09
CA LEU A 14 4.26 3.47 -7.09
C LEU A 14 5.37 4.29 -7.73
N THR A 15 5.64 5.46 -7.18
CA THR A 15 6.62 6.41 -7.71
C THR A 15 7.71 6.73 -6.68
N ILE A 16 8.86 7.24 -7.12
CA ILE A 16 9.98 7.61 -6.22
C ILE A 16 9.69 8.84 -5.36
N SER A 17 8.75 9.69 -5.80
CA SER A 17 8.38 10.94 -5.14
C SER A 17 6.85 11.14 -5.22
N PRO A 18 6.27 12.05 -4.41
CA PRO A 18 4.82 12.28 -4.37
C PRO A 18 4.21 12.75 -5.70
N GLU A 19 5.00 13.37 -6.59
CA GLU A 19 4.53 13.87 -7.87
C GLU A 19 4.20 12.72 -8.82
N SER A 20 3.05 12.78 -9.48
CA SER A 20 2.58 11.77 -10.44
C SER A 20 3.46 11.65 -11.68
N SER A 21 4.23 12.69 -12.01
CA SER A 21 5.21 12.71 -13.10
C SER A 21 6.56 12.11 -12.70
N SER A 22 6.78 11.80 -11.42
CA SER A 22 8.03 11.22 -10.95
C SER A 22 8.18 9.77 -11.44
N LYS A 23 9.41 9.25 -11.35
CA LYS A 23 9.75 7.93 -11.89
C LYS A 23 8.85 6.85 -11.27
N LEU A 24 8.11 6.14 -12.13
CA LEU A 24 7.39 4.92 -11.78
C LEU A 24 8.40 3.82 -11.40
N VAL A 25 8.17 3.16 -10.27
CA VAL A 25 9.00 2.03 -9.78
C VAL A 25 8.22 0.73 -9.61
N GLY A 26 6.91 0.81 -9.62
CA GLY A 26 6.03 -0.34 -9.45
C GLY A 26 4.56 0.03 -9.48
N LYS A 27 3.74 -0.91 -9.05
CA LYS A 27 2.31 -0.71 -8.83
C LYS A 27 1.85 -1.35 -7.52
N ALA A 28 0.88 -0.74 -6.86
CA ALA A 28 0.10 -1.38 -5.81
C ALA A 28 -1.16 -1.97 -6.44
N GLN A 29 -1.30 -3.29 -6.39
CA GLN A 29 -2.40 -4.02 -7.05
C GLN A 29 -3.14 -4.91 -6.07
N GLY A 30 -4.47 -4.85 -6.05
CA GLY A 30 -5.30 -5.63 -5.14
C GLY A 30 -6.60 -4.94 -4.78
N ILE A 31 -7.02 -5.10 -3.52
CA ILE A 31 -8.22 -4.46 -3.00
C ILE A 31 -7.95 -3.70 -1.69
N TYR A 32 -8.77 -2.69 -1.47
CA TYR A 32 -9.02 -2.18 -0.13
C TYR A 32 -10.52 -2.09 0.15
N ALA A 33 -10.90 -2.27 1.41
CA ALA A 33 -12.31 -2.28 1.80
C ALA A 33 -12.50 -1.53 3.11
N SER A 34 -13.58 -0.75 3.23
CA SER A 34 -13.94 -0.14 4.51
C SER A 34 -14.43 -1.22 5.47
N ALA A 35 -13.62 -1.49 6.49
CA ALA A 35 -13.77 -2.62 7.40
C ALA A 35 -14.17 -2.20 8.83
N SER A 36 -14.38 -0.90 9.06
CA SER A 36 -14.82 -0.37 10.36
C SER A 36 -16.15 0.37 10.26
N GLN A 37 -17.03 0.11 11.24
CA GLN A 37 -18.30 0.82 11.39
C GLN A 37 -18.16 2.13 12.18
N SER A 38 -17.08 2.28 12.96
CA SER A 38 -16.88 3.42 13.86
C SER A 38 -15.92 4.49 13.30
N GLU A 39 -15.06 4.13 12.35
CA GLU A 39 -14.07 5.03 11.76
C GLU A 39 -13.73 4.65 10.31
N LEU A 40 -13.00 5.51 9.59
CA LEU A 40 -12.47 5.19 8.27
C LEU A 40 -11.25 4.25 8.39
N GLY A 41 -11.53 3.00 8.73
CA GLY A 41 -10.55 1.92 8.83
C GLY A 41 -10.66 0.99 7.63
N LEU A 42 -9.60 0.93 6.82
CA LEU A 42 -9.54 0.08 5.64
C LEU A 42 -8.87 -1.26 5.97
N LEU A 43 -9.35 -2.34 5.35
CA LEU A 43 -8.57 -3.55 5.12
C LEU A 43 -7.78 -3.34 3.82
N MET A 44 -6.47 -3.53 3.86
CA MET A 44 -5.60 -3.56 2.69
C MET A 44 -5.25 -5.01 2.38
N ALA A 45 -5.53 -5.46 1.16
CA ALA A 45 -5.12 -6.77 0.66
C ALA A 45 -4.53 -6.59 -0.74
N LEU A 46 -3.21 -6.38 -0.81
CA LEU A 46 -2.54 -5.92 -2.01
C LEU A 46 -1.14 -6.50 -2.18
N ASN A 47 -0.62 -6.35 -3.40
CA ASN A 47 0.77 -6.57 -3.75
C ASN A 47 1.42 -5.27 -4.18
N PHE A 48 2.62 -4.99 -3.67
CA PHE A 48 3.57 -4.12 -4.33
C PHE A 48 4.28 -4.93 -5.41
N VAL A 49 4.07 -4.55 -6.68
CA VAL A 49 4.64 -5.19 -7.86
C VAL A 49 5.71 -4.26 -8.43
N PHE A 50 6.98 -4.59 -8.22
CA PHE A 50 8.10 -3.76 -8.67
C PHE A 50 8.41 -4.04 -10.14
N VAL A 51 8.61 -2.99 -10.93
CA VAL A 51 8.81 -3.09 -12.39
C VAL A 51 10.14 -2.46 -12.85
N GLU A 52 10.93 -1.95 -11.92
CA GLU A 52 12.15 -1.19 -12.19
C GLU A 52 13.30 -1.59 -11.25
N GLY A 53 14.53 -1.34 -11.71
CA GLY A 53 15.74 -1.52 -10.91
C GLY A 53 16.00 -2.98 -10.47
N LYS A 54 16.72 -3.12 -9.35
CA LYS A 54 17.14 -4.43 -8.80
C LYS A 54 15.95 -5.35 -8.48
N TYR A 55 14.79 -4.79 -8.17
CA TYR A 55 13.63 -5.53 -7.68
C TYR A 55 12.61 -5.85 -8.77
N ASN A 56 12.87 -5.49 -10.04
CA ASN A 56 11.98 -5.72 -11.16
C ASN A 56 11.50 -7.19 -11.21
N GLY A 57 10.18 -7.38 -11.32
CA GLY A 57 9.52 -8.69 -11.36
C GLY A 57 9.31 -9.34 -9.99
N SER A 58 9.76 -8.71 -8.90
CA SER A 58 9.54 -9.19 -7.54
C SER A 58 8.32 -8.52 -6.91
N THR A 59 7.72 -9.18 -5.92
CA THR A 59 6.55 -8.64 -5.21
C THR A 59 6.64 -8.79 -3.71
N LEU A 60 5.97 -7.88 -3.00
CA LEU A 60 5.68 -7.96 -1.57
C LEU A 60 4.17 -7.86 -1.37
N SER A 61 3.59 -8.73 -0.54
CA SER A 61 2.15 -8.75 -0.28
C SER A 61 1.85 -8.20 1.12
N VAL A 62 0.83 -7.35 1.20
CA VAL A 62 0.30 -6.78 2.43
C VAL A 62 -1.09 -7.34 2.68
N LEU A 63 -1.34 -7.75 3.92
CA LEU A 63 -2.67 -7.99 4.44
C LEU A 63 -2.74 -7.32 5.82
N GLY A 64 -3.41 -6.17 5.91
CA GLY A 64 -3.33 -5.35 7.12
C GLY A 64 -4.44 -4.32 7.24
N ARG A 65 -4.60 -3.79 8.45
CA ARG A 65 -5.54 -2.70 8.75
C ARG A 65 -4.85 -1.35 8.52
N ASN A 66 -5.57 -0.42 7.92
CA ASN A 66 -5.11 0.93 7.57
C ASN A 66 -6.12 1.97 8.05
N THR A 67 -5.85 2.58 9.21
CA THR A 67 -6.66 3.65 9.79
C THR A 67 -6.24 4.99 9.19
N VAL A 68 -6.96 5.46 8.17
CA VAL A 68 -6.50 6.51 7.23
C VAL A 68 -6.02 7.79 7.91
N PHE A 69 -6.63 8.17 9.04
CA PHE A 69 -6.29 9.39 9.79
C PHE A 69 -5.21 9.21 10.86
N SER A 70 -4.70 8.00 11.07
CA SER A 70 -3.53 7.79 11.93
C SER A 70 -2.27 8.31 11.24
N ALA A 71 -1.44 9.03 12.00
CA ALA A 71 -0.22 9.66 11.48
C ALA A 71 0.75 8.66 10.84
N MET A 72 0.87 7.48 11.46
CA MET A 72 1.69 6.37 10.96
C MET A 72 0.89 5.07 11.10
N ARG A 73 0.92 4.24 10.05
CA ARG A 73 0.13 3.01 9.98
C ARG A 73 1.07 1.88 9.61
N GLU A 74 1.15 0.88 10.48
CA GLU A 74 1.98 -0.29 10.26
C GLU A 74 1.17 -1.44 9.69
N MET A 75 1.69 -2.04 8.61
CA MET A 75 1.07 -3.20 7.98
C MET A 75 2.11 -4.30 7.73
N PRO A 76 1.80 -5.55 8.06
CA PRO A 76 2.76 -6.64 7.91
C PRO A 76 2.96 -7.02 6.44
N ILE A 77 4.19 -7.40 6.10
CA ILE A 77 4.49 -8.10 4.85
C ILE A 77 4.25 -9.59 5.05
N VAL A 78 3.18 -10.10 4.44
CA VAL A 78 2.71 -11.48 4.64
C VAL A 78 3.11 -12.42 3.50
N GLY A 79 3.28 -11.89 2.28
CA GLY A 79 3.58 -12.65 1.07
C GLY A 79 4.75 -12.04 0.29
N ARG A 80 5.35 -12.83 -0.59
CA ARG A 80 6.57 -12.46 -1.32
C ARG A 80 6.80 -13.32 -2.56
N SER A 81 7.43 -12.75 -3.57
CA SER A 81 7.90 -13.46 -4.76
C SER A 81 9.23 -12.90 -5.27
N GLY A 82 9.82 -13.59 -6.25
CA GLY A 82 11.06 -13.16 -6.88
C GLY A 82 12.22 -13.03 -5.88
N LEU A 83 12.90 -11.90 -5.94
CA LEU A 83 14.06 -11.57 -5.09
C LEU A 83 13.68 -11.52 -3.60
N PHE A 84 12.43 -11.20 -3.27
CA PHE A 84 11.96 -11.17 -1.89
C PHE A 84 11.57 -12.54 -1.33
N ARG A 85 11.98 -13.65 -1.96
CA ARG A 85 11.64 -14.99 -1.46
C ARG A 85 12.06 -15.13 0.01
N PHE A 86 11.13 -15.69 0.80
CA PHE A 86 11.25 -15.82 2.25
C PHE A 86 11.33 -14.51 3.05
N ALA A 87 11.03 -13.36 2.43
CA ALA A 87 11.11 -12.08 3.11
C ALA A 87 10.18 -11.96 4.33
N ARG A 88 10.61 -11.25 5.35
CA ARG A 88 9.79 -10.87 6.51
C ARG A 88 9.99 -9.40 6.81
N GLY A 89 8.93 -8.73 7.21
CA GLY A 89 8.99 -7.29 7.39
C GLY A 89 7.65 -6.63 7.62
N TYR A 90 7.67 -5.31 7.56
CA TYR A 90 6.51 -4.45 7.72
C TYR A 90 6.65 -3.21 6.81
N ALA A 91 5.52 -2.55 6.56
CA ALA A 91 5.44 -1.29 5.89
C ALA A 91 4.86 -0.23 6.84
N HIS A 92 5.48 0.95 6.88
CA HIS A 92 4.91 2.15 7.46
C HIS A 92 4.32 3.01 6.36
N ALA A 93 3.06 3.39 6.52
CA ALA A 93 2.36 4.29 5.62
C ALA A 93 2.03 5.60 6.34
N SER A 94 2.28 6.73 5.66
CA SER A 94 1.87 8.07 6.05
C SER A 94 1.15 8.76 4.88
N THR A 95 0.14 9.58 5.17
CA THR A 95 -0.66 10.22 4.12
C THR A 95 -0.03 11.58 3.80
N HIS A 96 0.46 11.74 2.57
CA HIS A 96 1.04 12.99 2.10
C HIS A 96 -0.03 13.97 1.62
N GLN A 97 -1.01 13.46 0.87
CA GLN A 97 -2.15 14.24 0.37
C GLN A 97 -3.40 13.37 0.40
N PHE A 98 -4.55 13.98 0.71
CA PHE A 98 -5.85 13.34 0.61
C PHE A 98 -6.92 14.36 0.23
N ASP A 99 -7.53 14.19 -0.95
CA ASP A 99 -8.69 14.96 -1.37
C ASP A 99 -9.97 14.23 -0.94
N ILE A 100 -10.65 14.79 0.04
CA ILE A 100 -11.88 14.21 0.60
C ILE A 100 -13.02 14.23 -0.43
N LYS A 101 -13.00 15.13 -1.43
CA LYS A 101 -14.07 15.25 -2.43
C LYS A 101 -13.98 14.15 -3.48
N THR A 102 -12.78 13.84 -3.95
CA THR A 102 -12.56 12.81 -4.97
C THR A 102 -12.25 11.44 -4.37
N GLY A 103 -11.69 11.42 -3.16
CA GLY A 103 -11.13 10.21 -2.54
C GLY A 103 -9.68 9.95 -2.92
N ASP A 104 -9.06 10.78 -3.76
CA ASP A 104 -7.68 10.60 -4.21
C ASP A 104 -6.70 10.84 -3.06
N ALA A 105 -5.69 9.96 -2.97
CA ALA A 105 -4.67 10.05 -1.94
C ALA A 105 -3.27 9.84 -2.53
N VAL A 106 -2.30 10.54 -1.97
CA VAL A 106 -0.88 10.21 -2.11
C VAL A 106 -0.40 9.70 -0.77
N VAL A 107 0.07 8.46 -0.75
CA VAL A 107 0.52 7.76 0.46
C VAL A 107 1.98 7.41 0.32
N GLU A 108 2.79 7.88 1.25
CA GLU A 108 4.20 7.51 1.34
C GLU A 108 4.31 6.15 2.05
N TYR A 109 5.16 5.28 1.50
CA TYR A 109 5.44 3.96 2.06
C TYR A 109 6.93 3.78 2.35
N ASN A 110 7.24 3.49 3.61
CA ASN A 110 8.55 3.03 4.06
C ASN A 110 8.46 1.54 4.35
N VAL A 111 9.13 0.70 3.54
CA VAL A 111 9.02 -0.77 3.62
C VAL A 111 10.34 -1.36 4.09
N TYR A 112 10.29 -2.09 5.21
CA TYR A 112 11.45 -2.72 5.83
C TYR A 112 11.32 -4.23 5.71
N VAL A 113 12.22 -4.86 4.95
CA VAL A 113 12.20 -6.30 4.69
C VAL A 113 13.58 -6.91 4.86
N PHE A 114 13.62 -8.05 5.55
CA PHE A 114 14.76 -8.96 5.54
C PHE A 114 14.48 -10.03 4.49
N HIS A 115 15.39 -10.25 3.56
CA HIS A 115 15.33 -11.31 2.55
C HIS A 115 16.72 -11.94 2.35
N TYR A 116 16.76 -13.06 1.61
CA TYR A 116 17.98 -13.81 1.31
C TYR A 116 18.56 -13.45 -0.06
#